data_AF-A0A6G3WU48-F1
#
_entry.id   AF-A0A6G3WU48-F1
#
_cell.length_a   1.000
_cell.length_b   1.000
_cell.length_c   1.000
_cell.angle_alpha   90.00
_cell.angle_beta   90.00
_cell.angle_gamma   90.00
#
_symmetry.space_group_name_H-M   'P 1'
#
loop_
_entity.id
_entity.type
_entity.pdbx_description
1 polymer ?
#
loop_
_entity_poly.entity_id
_entity_poly.type
_entity_poly.pdbx_seq_one_letter_code
_entity_poly.pdbx_strand_id
1 'polypeptide(L)'
;PPAAASTLALVLGTAISTVVLMVVGELVPKNWAISSPLAVAKAVATPQRGFTALFRPFISHLNNTANRIVRRFGLEPTEELASARSPQELVALARHSAKEG
;
A
#
# COMPACT_ATOMS: atom_id res chain seq x y z
N PRO A 1 8.92 -36.96 30.26
CA PRO A 1 7.50 -37.28 30.00
C PRO A 1 7.04 -36.65 28.67
N PRO A 2 6.13 -37.28 27.91
CA PRO A 2 5.71 -36.85 26.57
C PRO A 2 5.12 -35.43 26.55
N ALA A 3 4.49 -34.99 27.64
CA ALA A 3 3.98 -33.63 27.80
C ALA A 3 5.07 -32.54 27.74
N ALA A 4 6.29 -32.83 28.23
CA ALA A 4 7.40 -31.87 28.16
C ALA A 4 7.93 -31.74 26.72
N ALA A 5 7.97 -32.86 25.98
CA ALA A 5 8.39 -32.86 24.58
C ALA A 5 7.39 -32.11 23.68
N SER A 6 6.08 -32.27 23.91
CA SER A 6 5.04 -31.56 23.15
C SER A 6 5.08 -30.04 23.40
N THR A 7 5.26 -29.62 24.65
CA THR A 7 5.38 -28.19 24.99
C THR A 7 6.64 -27.59 24.36
N LEU A 8 7.76 -28.30 24.42
CA LEU A 8 9.01 -27.84 23.80
C LEU A 8 8.89 -27.73 22.27
N ALA A 9 8.27 -28.73 21.63
CA ALA A 9 8.01 -28.73 20.19
C ALA A 9 7.09 -27.57 19.77
N LEU A 10 6.06 -27.27 20.56
CA LEU A 10 5.17 -26.14 20.29
C LEU A 10 5.92 -24.81 20.40
N VAL A 11 6.67 -24.59 21.48
CA VAL A 11 7.43 -23.35 21.69
C VAL A 11 8.46 -23.14 20.57
N LEU A 12 9.23 -24.16 20.23
CA LEU A 12 10.23 -24.10 19.17
C LEU A 12 9.57 -23.92 17.80
N GLY A 13 8.51 -24.67 17.52
CA GLY A 13 7.76 -24.57 16.27
C GLY A 13 7.19 -23.17 16.07
N THR A 14 6.56 -22.60 17.10
CA THR A 14 6.04 -21.23 17.06
C THR A 14 7.18 -20.22 16.92
N ALA A 15 8.26 -20.32 17.70
CA ALA A 15 9.38 -19.39 17.61
C ALA A 15 10.02 -19.37 16.21
N ILE A 16 10.28 -20.56 15.64
CA ILE A 16 10.82 -20.69 14.29
C ILE A 16 9.82 -20.16 13.27
N SER A 17 8.54 -20.52 13.38
CA SER A 17 7.50 -20.03 12.48
C SER A 17 7.40 -18.51 12.51
N THR A 18 7.47 -17.88 13.69
CA THR A 18 7.46 -16.42 13.84
C THR A 18 8.64 -15.79 13.14
N VAL A 19 9.86 -16.31 13.35
CA VAL A 19 11.06 -15.79 12.68
C VAL A 19 10.94 -15.91 11.17
N VAL A 20 10.52 -17.07 10.66
CA VAL A 20 10.34 -17.30 9.21
C VAL A 20 9.29 -16.35 8.64
N LEU A 21 8.14 -16.20 9.30
CA LEU A 21 7.07 -15.29 8.88
C LEU A 21 7.56 -13.84 8.85
N MET A 22 8.29 -13.39 9.87
CA MET A 22 8.83 -12.03 9.90
C MET A 22 9.87 -11.81 8.80
N VAL A 23 10.80 -12.76 8.60
CA VAL A 23 11.85 -12.61 7.59
C VAL A 23 11.26 -12.62 6.19
N VAL A 24 10.47 -13.65 5.85
CA VAL A 24 9.96 -13.86 4.49
C VAL A 24 8.77 -12.94 4.20
N GLY A 25 7.90 -12.71 5.20
CA GLY A 25 6.67 -11.93 5.03
C GLY A 25 6.87 -10.43 5.18
N GLU A 26 7.82 -9.98 6.00
CA GLU A 26 7.98 -8.56 6.31
C GLU A 26 9.35 -8.04 5.92
N LEU A 27 10.44 -8.52 6.53
CA LEU A 27 11.76 -7.91 6.43
C LEU A 27 12.35 -7.99 5.02
N VAL A 28 12.24 -9.14 4.35
CA VAL A 28 12.74 -9.30 2.97
C VAL A 28 11.94 -8.44 1.99
N PRO A 29 10.59 -8.51 1.94
CA PRO A 29 9.81 -7.65 1.07
C PRO A 29 10.01 -6.15 1.35
N LYS A 30 10.05 -5.77 2.63
CA LYS A 30 10.29 -4.39 3.06
C LYS A 30 11.65 -3.90 2.63
N ASN A 31 12.70 -4.68 2.86
CA ASN A 31 14.06 -4.31 2.46
C ASN A 31 14.17 -4.19 0.94
N TRP A 32 13.50 -5.07 0.19
CA TRP A 32 13.45 -4.99 -1.27
C TRP A 32 12.68 -3.75 -1.77
N ALA A 33 11.58 -3.38 -1.11
CA ALA A 33 10.84 -2.15 -1.41
C ALA A 33 11.67 -0.89 -1.17
N ILE A 34 12.52 -0.87 -0.13
CA ILE A 34 13.42 0.24 0.17
C ILE A 34 14.60 0.30 -0.81
N SER A 35 15.20 -0.86 -1.13
CA SER A 35 16.39 -0.90 -1.99
C SER A 35 16.07 -0.72 -3.48
N SER A 36 14.86 -1.08 -3.92
CA SER A 36 14.44 -1.00 -5.32
C SER A 36 12.99 -0.50 -5.47
N PRO A 37 12.71 0.74 -5.07
CA PRO A 37 11.36 1.28 -5.00
C PRO A 37 10.65 1.29 -6.36
N LEU A 38 11.36 1.58 -7.46
CA LEU A 38 10.75 1.62 -8.79
C LEU A 38 10.34 0.23 -9.31
N ALA A 39 11.14 -0.79 -9.01
CA ALA A 39 10.82 -2.17 -9.42
C ALA A 39 9.61 -2.70 -8.63
N VAL A 40 9.60 -2.48 -7.31
CA VAL A 40 8.49 -2.86 -6.45
C VAL A 40 7.23 -2.06 -6.79
N ALA A 41 7.33 -0.75 -7.03
CA ALA A 41 6.21 0.06 -7.47
C ALA A 41 5.59 -0.44 -8.78
N LYS A 42 6.40 -0.85 -9.77
CA LYS A 42 5.91 -1.44 -11.02
C LYS A 42 5.22 -2.79 -10.79
N ALA A 43 5.79 -3.63 -9.95
CA ALA A 43 5.22 -4.94 -9.61
C ALA A 43 3.86 -4.80 -8.90
N VAL A 44 3.73 -3.84 -7.97
CA VAL A 44 2.50 -3.59 -7.20
C VAL A 44 1.47 -2.76 -7.98
N ALA A 45 1.89 -1.88 -8.89
CA ALA A 45 0.99 -1.05 -9.68
C ALA A 45 0.03 -1.87 -10.57
N THR A 46 0.47 -3.02 -11.08
CA THR A 46 -0.36 -3.88 -11.94
C THR A 46 -1.54 -4.50 -11.18
N PRO A 47 -1.35 -5.22 -10.07
CA PRO A 47 -2.47 -5.75 -9.27
C PRO A 47 -3.32 -4.62 -8.68
N GLN A 48 -2.71 -3.50 -8.28
CA GLN A 48 -3.44 -2.33 -7.78
C GLN A 48 -4.37 -1.73 -8.86
N ARG A 49 -3.93 -1.61 -10.11
CA ARG A 49 -4.79 -1.19 -11.23
C ARG A 49 -5.94 -2.17 -11.46
N GLY A 50 -5.69 -3.48 -11.33
CA GLY A 50 -6.75 -4.49 -11.41
C GLY A 50 -7.81 -4.30 -10.32
N PHE A 51 -7.38 -4.11 -9.08
CA PHE A 51 -8.27 -3.81 -7.96
C PHE A 51 -9.06 -2.51 -8.20
N THR A 52 -8.38 -1.42 -8.60
CA THR A 52 -9.04 -0.16 -8.88
C THR A 52 -10.04 -0.29 -10.02
N ALA A 53 -9.73 -1.01 -11.10
CA ALA A 53 -10.65 -1.24 -12.20
C ALA A 53 -11.90 -1.99 -11.75
N LEU A 54 -11.74 -3.02 -10.92
CA LEU A 54 -12.83 -3.82 -10.37
C LEU A 54 -13.75 -3.00 -9.47
N PHE A 55 -13.18 -2.19 -8.57
CA PHE A 55 -13.94 -1.38 -7.61
C PHE A 55 -14.30 0.01 -8.12
N ARG A 56 -13.87 0.39 -9.33
CA ARG A 56 -14.16 1.69 -9.96
C ARG A 56 -15.64 2.10 -9.91
N PRO A 57 -16.63 1.24 -10.25
CA PRO A 57 -18.03 1.64 -10.20
C PRO A 57 -18.48 1.99 -8.78
N PHE A 58 -18.00 1.25 -7.79
CA PHE A 58 -18.32 1.50 -6.38
C PHE A 58 -17.68 2.79 -5.87
N ILE A 59 -16.38 3.01 -6.17
CA ILE A 59 -15.66 4.23 -5.82
C ILE A 59 -16.38 5.46 -6.42
N SER A 60 -16.73 5.39 -7.71
CA SER A 60 -17.45 6.48 -8.37
C SER A 60 -18.83 6.74 -7.76
N HIS A 61 -19.56 5.69 -7.40
CA HIS A 61 -20.86 5.83 -6.74
C HIS A 61 -20.75 6.53 -5.38
N LEU A 62 -19.78 6.13 -4.55
CA LEU A 62 -19.53 6.75 -3.25
C LEU A 62 -19.08 8.20 -3.40
N ASN A 63 -18.15 8.49 -4.31
CA ASN A 63 -17.69 9.86 -4.57
C ASN A 63 -18.83 10.76 -5.05
N ASN A 64 -19.66 10.28 -5.98
CA ASN A 64 -20.83 11.03 -6.45
C ASN A 64 -21.83 11.30 -5.31
N THR A 65 -22.01 10.34 -4.41
CA THR A 65 -22.88 10.50 -3.24
C THR A 65 -22.31 11.52 -2.27
N ALA A 66 -21.01 11.43 -1.94
CA ALA A 66 -20.31 12.38 -1.10
C ALA A 66 -20.39 13.80 -1.67
N ASN A 67 -20.09 13.97 -2.95
CA ASN A 67 -20.15 15.26 -3.63
C ASN A 67 -21.57 15.85 -3.64
N ARG A 68 -22.61 15.02 -3.81
CA ARG A 68 -24.01 15.47 -3.71
C ARG A 68 -24.36 15.95 -2.31
N ILE A 69 -23.86 15.29 -1.28
CA ILE A 69 -24.09 15.67 0.11
C ILE A 69 -23.38 16.99 0.41
N VAL A 70 -22.08 17.09 0.11
CA VAL A 70 -21.25 18.29 0.33
C VAL A 70 -21.84 19.52 -0.40
N ARG A 71 -22.31 19.35 -1.64
CA ARG A 71 -23.02 20.41 -2.40
C ARG A 71 -24.32 20.84 -1.74
N ARG A 72 -25.06 19.93 -1.10
CA ARG A 72 -26.29 20.29 -0.35
C ARG A 72 -25.98 21.11 0.90
N PHE A 73 -24.76 20.98 1.45
CA PHE A 73 -24.28 21.80 2.56
C PHE A 73 -23.58 23.10 2.11
N GLY A 74 -23.59 23.42 0.82
CA GLY A 74 -23.02 24.67 0.29
C GLY A 74 -21.49 24.68 0.19
N LEU A 75 -20.85 23.51 0.33
CA LEU A 75 -19.40 23.35 0.19
C LEU A 75 -19.07 22.92 -1.25
N GLU A 76 -17.97 23.44 -1.81
CA GLU A 76 -17.50 23.01 -3.13
C GLU A 76 -16.80 21.64 -3.04
N PRO A 77 -17.18 20.67 -3.90
CA PRO A 77 -16.48 19.39 -3.98
C PRO A 77 -15.01 19.56 -4.36
N THR A 78 -14.10 19.01 -3.55
CA THR A 78 -12.67 18.96 -3.84
C THR A 78 -12.36 17.87 -4.89
N GLU A 79 -12.91 17.99 -6.10
CA GLU A 79 -12.55 17.09 -7.22
C GLU A 79 -11.26 17.52 -7.95
N GLU A 80 -10.49 18.47 -7.42
CA GLU A 80 -9.27 18.98 -8.06
C GLU A 80 -7.99 18.15 -7.82
N LEU A 81 -8.00 17.13 -6.96
CA LEU A 81 -6.75 16.44 -6.54
C LEU A 81 -6.60 15.00 -7.04
N ALA A 82 -7.57 14.46 -7.80
CA ALA A 82 -7.48 13.10 -8.35
C ALA A 82 -7.02 13.07 -9.83
N SER A 83 -7.11 14.19 -10.55
CA SER A 83 -6.69 14.30 -11.94
C SER A 83 -5.53 15.29 -12.06
N ALA A 84 -4.33 14.76 -12.32
CA ALA A 84 -3.12 15.50 -12.67
C ALA A 84 -2.39 16.24 -11.53
N ARG A 85 -1.77 15.49 -10.61
CA ARG A 85 -0.30 15.58 -10.61
C ARG A 85 0.21 14.48 -11.50
N SER A 86 0.58 14.86 -12.72
CA SER A 86 1.11 13.92 -13.68
C SER A 86 2.31 13.20 -13.06
N PRO A 87 2.57 11.91 -13.37
CA PRO A 87 3.77 11.23 -12.90
C PRO A 87 5.05 12.03 -13.18
N GLN A 88 5.04 12.86 -14.23
CA GLN A 88 6.13 13.79 -14.54
C GLN A 88 6.31 14.90 -13.48
N GLU A 89 5.25 15.45 -12.89
CA GLU A 89 5.34 16.45 -11.82
C GLU A 89 5.86 15.84 -10.50
N LEU A 90 5.46 14.59 -10.20
CA LEU A 90 6.00 13.86 -9.05
C LEU A 90 7.49 13.53 -9.22
N VAL A 91 7.92 13.18 -10.44
CA VAL A 91 9.34 12.98 -10.78
C VAL A 91 10.12 14.30 -10.75
N ALA A 92 9.52 15.41 -11.17
CA ALA A 92 10.14 16.73 -11.11
C ALA A 92 10.35 17.20 -9.66
N LEU A 93 9.35 17.00 -8.79
CA LEU A 93 9.45 17.27 -7.35
C LEU A 93 10.53 16.42 -6.68
N ALA A 94 10.58 15.12 -6.96
CA ALA A 94 11.62 14.24 -6.43
C ALA A 94 13.03 14.64 -6.87
N ARG A 95 13.20 15.07 -8.13
CA ARG A 95 14.48 15.57 -8.67
C ARG A 95 14.90 16.92 -8.10
N HIS A 96 13.94 17.79 -7.77
CA HIS A 96 14.21 19.07 -7.12
C HIS A 96 14.67 18.86 -5.67
N SER A 97 13.97 18.00 -4.91
CA SER A 97 14.36 17.68 -3.53
C SER A 97 15.72 16.97 -3.42
N ALA A 98 16.12 16.20 -4.43
CA ALA A 98 17.45 15.56 -4.48
C ALA A 98 18.60 16.51 -4.92
N LYS A 99 18.28 17.73 -5.35
CA LYS A 99 19.27 18.76 -5.70
C LYS A 99 19.47 19.82 -4.61
N GLU A 100 18.51 19.95 -3.69
CA GLU A 100 18.58 20.88 -2.56
C GLU A 100 19.00 20.22 -1.23
N GLY A 101 19.26 18.90 -1.24
CA GLY A 101 19.96 18.17 -0.16
C GLY A 101 21.22 17.52 -0.71
#